data_AF-A0A2V7ZLM8-F1
#
_entry.id   AF-A0A2V7ZLM8-F1
#
_cell.length_a   1.000
_cell.length_b   1.000
_cell.length_c   1.000
_cell.angle_alpha   90.00
_cell.angle_beta   90.00
_cell.angle_gamma   90.00
#
_symmetry.space_group_name_H-M   'P 1'
#
loop_
_entity.id
_entity.type
_entity.pdbx_description
1 polymer ?
#
loop_
_entity_poly.entity_id
_entity_poly.type
_entity_poly.pdbx_seq_one_letter_code
_entity_poly.pdbx_strand_id
1 'polypeptide(L)'
;RYQFFANMDLESDLREVYDAANKNNVSIYAVDPRGLPGFEFDINENVGSFQVDSQYLNSTMNTLRELAENTDGRAIVNRNDLDVGMKQIIRDSSAYYLIGYNSSQAPTDGKFHEIKVRVKRPGIQVLARKGYWALTPDDAKRATAPPKADVPKPVEAAISAATARPSRASVVRSWIGTSRGENGKTRVTFVWEPLPRLPGDRAAAGDEPSQVALMALAGDGSPSFRGRVPEAPASPIRTPQRVSFDVPPGKLQLRISVQGTGSQVLDSELREITIPDLTAAQTMLGTPEVFRGRTAPELQKLKSDPNAIPTAIREFNRSDRVVIRVPAYGPGGMMPTLSVHLLNRAGQAMNEVPATPSPTPGVQQIELPIAGLAAGEYVVEIKATGDGGEAKELVGFRVMG
;
A
#
# COMPACT_ATOMS: atom_id res chain seq x y z
N ARG A 1 -27.56 34.84 12.46
CA ARG A 1 -27.43 33.39 12.79
C ARG A 1 -26.44 32.68 11.86
N TYR A 2 -26.56 32.78 10.53
CA TYR A 2 -25.60 32.17 9.59
C TYR A 2 -24.13 32.64 9.76
N GLN A 3 -23.90 33.96 9.83
CA GLN A 3 -22.56 34.54 10.08
C GLN A 3 -21.93 34.10 11.41
N PHE A 4 -22.74 33.77 12.43
CA PHE A 4 -22.23 33.30 13.71
C PHE A 4 -21.66 31.88 13.60
N PHE A 5 -22.32 30.98 12.88
CA PHE A 5 -21.83 29.62 12.65
C PHE A 5 -20.60 29.60 11.73
N ALA A 6 -20.60 30.40 10.66
CA ALA A 6 -19.45 30.52 9.76
C ALA A 6 -18.19 31.04 10.50
N ASN A 7 -18.33 31.99 11.43
CA ASN A 7 -17.21 32.46 12.24
C ASN A 7 -16.72 31.39 13.23
N MET A 8 -17.62 30.60 13.81
CA MET A 8 -17.23 29.49 14.70
C MET A 8 -16.46 28.40 13.96
N ASP A 9 -16.88 28.07 12.73
CA ASP A 9 -16.18 27.09 11.89
C ASP A 9 -14.79 27.60 11.50
N LEU A 10 -14.69 28.86 11.06
CA LEU A 10 -13.40 29.49 10.73
C LEU A 10 -12.45 29.52 11.94
N GLU A 11 -12.95 29.87 13.14
CA GLU A 11 -12.13 29.83 14.35
C GLU A 11 -11.65 28.42 14.68
N SER A 12 -12.49 27.40 14.47
CA SER A 12 -12.11 25.99 14.69
C SER A 12 -11.01 25.55 13.73
N ASP A 13 -11.17 25.85 12.44
CA ASP A 13 -10.21 25.51 11.39
C ASP A 13 -8.87 26.23 11.62
N LEU A 14 -8.93 27.52 11.96
CA LEU A 14 -7.75 28.30 12.29
C LEU A 14 -7.01 27.74 13.52
N ARG A 15 -7.73 27.29 14.55
CA ARG A 15 -7.11 26.63 15.71
C ARG A 15 -6.36 25.36 15.31
N GLU A 16 -6.94 24.53 14.45
CA GLU A 16 -6.27 23.32 13.96
C GLU A 16 -4.96 23.68 13.22
N VAL A 17 -4.98 24.74 12.41
CA VAL A 17 -3.79 25.26 11.73
C VAL A 17 -2.74 25.73 12.74
N TYR A 18 -3.13 26.51 13.76
CA TYR A 18 -2.22 27.02 14.78
C TYR A 18 -1.55 25.88 15.54
N ASP A 19 -2.33 24.89 15.97
CA ASP A 19 -1.83 23.75 16.73
C ASP A 19 -0.89 22.88 15.88
N ALA A 20 -1.22 22.64 14.62
CA ALA A 20 -0.37 21.89 13.70
C ALA A 20 0.96 22.63 13.43
N ALA A 21 0.91 23.94 13.18
CA ALA A 21 2.10 24.77 12.97
C ALA A 21 2.99 24.78 14.23
N ASN A 22 2.40 25.01 15.40
CA ASN A 22 3.12 25.05 16.67
C ASN A 22 3.74 23.69 17.05
N LYS A 23 3.08 22.57 16.78
CA LYS A 23 3.63 21.21 17.00
C LYS A 23 4.86 20.94 16.13
N ASN A 24 4.94 21.55 14.95
CA ASN A 24 6.04 21.37 14.00
C ASN A 24 7.06 22.52 14.00
N ASN A 25 6.98 23.45 14.96
CA ASN A 25 7.85 24.63 15.05
C ASN A 25 7.82 25.50 13.77
N VAL A 26 6.64 25.67 13.18
CA VAL A 26 6.41 26.51 12.02
C VAL A 26 5.83 27.85 12.44
N SER A 27 6.38 28.94 11.92
CA SER A 27 5.86 30.30 12.09
C SER A 27 5.28 30.86 10.80
N ILE A 28 4.10 31.48 10.88
CA ILE A 28 3.39 32.00 9.71
C ILE A 28 3.48 33.53 9.70
N TYR A 29 4.04 34.08 8.63
CA TYR A 29 4.07 35.52 8.39
C TYR A 29 3.02 35.86 7.33
N ALA A 30 2.02 36.64 7.74
CA ALA A 30 0.94 37.06 6.85
C ALA A 30 1.30 38.38 6.18
N VAL A 31 1.11 38.47 4.86
CA VAL A 31 1.39 39.69 4.09
C VAL A 31 0.15 40.04 3.28
N ASP A 32 -0.38 41.25 3.50
CA ASP A 32 -1.41 41.83 2.64
C ASP A 32 -0.72 42.76 1.61
N PRO A 33 -0.61 42.34 0.34
CA PRO A 33 0.07 43.12 -0.68
C PRO A 33 -0.71 44.37 -1.12
N ARG A 34 -1.97 44.53 -0.68
CA ARG A 34 -2.83 45.66 -1.07
C ARG A 34 -2.39 47.00 -0.46
N GLY A 35 -1.45 46.98 0.49
CA GLY A 35 -0.87 48.18 1.08
C GLY A 35 -1.78 48.82 2.15
N LEU A 36 -2.32 50.00 1.85
CA LEU A 36 -3.36 50.70 2.62
C LEU A 36 -4.73 50.56 1.91
N PRO A 37 -5.37 49.37 1.94
CA PRO A 37 -6.65 49.17 1.29
C PRO A 37 -7.74 50.05 1.93
N GLY A 38 -8.50 50.76 1.09
CA GLY A 38 -9.69 51.51 1.52
C GLY A 38 -10.98 50.70 1.48
N PHE A 39 -10.98 49.59 0.74
CA PHE A 39 -12.12 48.68 0.53
C PHE A 39 -11.64 47.23 0.46
N GLU A 40 -12.49 46.27 0.85
CA GLU A 40 -12.21 44.83 0.66
C GLU A 40 -12.52 44.39 -0.77
N PHE A 41 -13.66 44.86 -1.30
CA PHE A 41 -14.19 44.48 -2.61
C PHE A 41 -14.08 45.63 -3.62
N ASP A 42 -14.09 45.32 -4.91
CA ASP A 42 -14.19 46.34 -5.95
C ASP A 42 -15.54 47.07 -5.87
N ILE A 43 -15.56 48.35 -6.23
CA ILE A 43 -16.78 49.18 -6.29
C ILE A 43 -17.85 48.55 -7.19
N ASN A 44 -17.45 47.76 -8.21
CA ASN A 44 -18.35 47.07 -9.13
C ASN A 44 -18.98 45.79 -8.55
N GLU A 45 -18.51 45.28 -7.41
CA GLU A 45 -19.01 44.03 -6.82
C GLU A 45 -20.32 44.20 -6.02
N ASN A 46 -20.79 45.44 -5.85
CA ASN A 46 -22.09 45.82 -5.27
C ASN A 46 -22.45 45.05 -3.98
N VAL A 47 -21.49 44.95 -3.05
CA VAL A 47 -21.58 44.23 -1.78
C VAL A 47 -22.47 44.89 -0.71
N GLY A 48 -23.28 45.88 -1.11
CA GLY A 48 -24.18 46.61 -0.23
C GLY A 48 -23.59 47.95 0.22
N SER A 49 -23.57 48.20 1.54
CA SER A 49 -23.15 49.50 2.09
C SER A 49 -21.64 49.55 2.38
N PHE A 50 -21.08 50.77 2.39
CA PHE A 50 -19.70 51.03 2.80
C PHE A 50 -19.35 50.45 4.18
N GLN A 51 -20.33 50.42 5.09
CA GLN A 51 -20.14 49.86 6.43
C GLN A 51 -19.90 48.35 6.38
N VAL A 52 -20.55 47.63 5.47
CA VAL A 52 -20.38 46.18 5.30
C VAL A 52 -19.01 45.88 4.73
N ASP A 53 -18.59 46.57 3.67
CA ASP A 53 -17.26 46.41 3.09
C ASP A 53 -16.15 46.70 4.11
N SER A 54 -16.26 47.79 4.87
CA SER A 54 -15.29 48.11 5.93
C SER A 54 -15.23 47.04 7.03
N GLN A 55 -16.34 46.40 7.36
CA GLN A 55 -16.36 45.26 8.31
C GLN A 55 -15.61 44.06 7.75
N TYR A 56 -15.82 43.71 6.48
CA TYR A 56 -15.11 42.62 5.82
C TYR A 56 -13.61 42.89 5.74
N LEU A 57 -13.22 44.10 5.33
CA LEU A 57 -11.81 44.50 5.25
C LEU A 57 -11.11 44.32 6.60
N ASN A 58 -11.73 44.80 7.67
CA ASN A 58 -11.20 44.64 9.02
C ASN A 58 -11.15 43.16 9.45
N SER A 59 -12.16 42.36 9.10
CA SER A 59 -12.18 40.93 9.39
C SER A 59 -11.02 40.21 8.71
N THR A 60 -10.81 40.40 7.40
CA THR A 60 -9.73 39.75 6.65
C THR A 60 -8.36 40.12 7.21
N MET A 61 -8.13 41.41 7.49
CA MET A 61 -6.87 41.86 8.12
C MET A 61 -6.69 41.30 9.53
N ASN A 62 -7.76 41.16 10.32
CA ASN A 62 -7.68 40.58 11.66
C ASN A 62 -7.36 39.09 11.61
N THR A 63 -7.94 38.34 10.67
CA THR A 63 -7.59 36.92 10.47
C THR A 63 -6.11 36.74 10.16
N LEU A 64 -5.53 37.61 9.31
CA LEU A 64 -4.08 37.60 9.01
C LEU A 64 -3.24 37.90 10.26
N ARG A 65 -3.69 38.83 11.12
CA ARG A 65 -3.04 39.12 12.40
C ARG A 65 -3.11 37.94 13.35
N GLU A 66 -4.28 37.36 13.54
CA GLU A 66 -4.50 36.22 14.43
C GLU A 66 -3.67 35.01 14.00
N LEU A 67 -3.63 34.69 12.71
CA LEU A 67 -2.82 33.61 12.18
C LEU A 67 -1.33 33.79 12.47
N ALA A 68 -0.82 35.00 12.26
CA ALA A 68 0.57 35.29 12.51
C ALA A 68 0.91 35.30 14.01
N GLU A 69 0.08 35.94 14.83
CA GLU A 69 0.31 36.07 16.27
C GLU A 69 0.21 34.75 17.03
N ASN A 70 -0.63 33.81 16.57
CA ASN A 70 -0.76 32.47 17.17
C ASN A 70 0.34 31.48 16.73
N THR A 71 1.18 31.86 15.76
CA THR A 71 2.28 31.02 15.23
C THR A 71 3.65 31.68 15.39
N ASP A 72 3.80 32.63 16.32
CA ASP A 72 5.06 33.39 16.55
C ASP A 72 5.54 34.25 15.37
N GLY A 73 4.71 34.41 14.34
CA GLY A 73 5.01 35.25 13.18
C GLY A 73 4.54 36.68 13.33
N ARG A 74 4.49 37.38 12.19
CA ARG A 74 4.05 38.78 12.12
C ARG A 74 3.18 39.03 10.90
N ALA A 75 2.12 39.81 11.09
CA ALA A 75 1.30 40.30 10.00
C ALA A 75 1.81 41.65 9.49
N ILE A 76 2.02 41.75 8.18
CA ILE A 76 2.33 42.97 7.43
C ILE A 76 1.05 43.35 6.70
N VAL A 77 0.20 44.14 7.37
CA VAL A 77 -1.11 44.56 6.88
C VAL A 77 -1.29 46.05 7.09
N ASN A 78 -2.12 46.70 6.26
CA ASN A 78 -2.47 48.12 6.37
C ASN A 78 -1.25 49.06 6.40
N ARG A 79 -0.31 48.88 5.46
CA ARG A 79 0.90 49.71 5.35
C ARG A 79 1.48 49.69 3.93
N ASN A 80 2.06 50.81 3.49
CA ASN A 80 2.63 50.96 2.13
C ASN A 80 4.14 50.64 2.04
N ASP A 81 4.79 50.34 3.16
CA ASP A 81 6.22 50.05 3.28
C ASP A 81 6.47 48.55 3.46
N LEU A 82 6.07 47.77 2.45
CA LEU A 82 6.25 46.32 2.43
C LEU A 82 7.73 45.92 2.52
N ASP A 83 8.66 46.72 1.97
CA ASP A 83 10.10 46.42 2.01
C ASP A 83 10.63 46.36 3.45
N VAL A 84 10.18 47.26 4.32
CA VAL A 84 10.53 47.30 5.74
C VAL A 84 9.98 46.07 6.44
N GLY A 85 8.73 45.70 6.14
CA GLY A 85 8.10 44.48 6.65
C GLY A 85 8.87 43.22 6.25
N MET A 86 9.22 43.08 4.97
CA MET A 86 9.97 41.92 4.46
C MET A 86 11.37 41.81 5.07
N LYS A 87 12.08 42.93 5.22
CA LYS A 87 13.37 42.97 5.95
C LYS A 87 13.21 42.52 7.40
N GLN A 88 12.09 42.86 8.05
CA GLN A 88 11.80 42.40 9.40
C GLN A 88 11.60 40.89 9.45
N ILE A 89 10.84 40.29 8.52
CA ILE A 89 10.64 38.83 8.45
C ILE A 89 12.00 38.11 8.32
N ILE A 90 12.86 38.59 7.42
CA ILE A 90 14.20 38.00 7.24
C ILE A 90 15.00 38.07 8.55
N ARG A 91 14.97 39.21 9.25
CA ARG A 91 15.63 39.35 10.56
C ARG A 91 15.07 38.40 11.60
N ASP A 92 13.74 38.32 11.72
CA ASP A 92 13.04 37.45 12.67
C ASP A 92 13.39 35.95 12.39
N SER A 93 13.59 35.57 11.12
CA SER A 93 14.01 34.22 10.73
C SER A 93 15.51 33.92 10.91
N SER A 94 16.36 34.95 10.93
CA SER A 94 17.83 34.79 10.88
C SER A 94 18.47 34.41 12.21
N ALA A 95 17.87 34.80 13.34
CA ALA A 95 18.39 34.52 14.67
C ALA A 95 17.23 34.36 15.66
N TYR A 96 16.99 33.13 16.12
CA TYR A 96 15.96 32.82 17.10
C TYR A 96 16.51 31.93 18.21
N TYR A 97 15.86 31.98 19.37
CA TYR A 97 16.12 31.09 20.49
C TYR A 97 14.95 30.11 20.63
N LEU A 98 15.25 28.81 20.71
CA LEU A 98 14.26 27.80 21.03
C LEU A 98 14.35 27.48 22.54
N ILE A 99 13.25 27.70 23.25
CA ILE A 99 13.14 27.39 24.68
C ILE A 99 12.10 26.28 24.86
N GLY A 100 12.51 25.15 25.43
CA GLY A 100 11.60 24.11 25.87
C GLY A 100 11.00 24.46 27.23
N TYR A 101 9.66 24.52 27.31
CA TYR A 101 8.94 24.64 28.57
C TYR A 101 8.15 23.35 28.82
N ASN A 102 8.38 22.71 29.97
CA ASN A 102 7.58 21.59 30.43
C ASN A 102 6.88 21.98 31.73
N SER A 103 5.56 21.90 31.76
CA SER A 103 4.77 22.23 32.95
C SER A 103 4.84 21.07 33.95
N SER A 104 5.20 21.36 35.20
CA SER A 104 5.29 20.36 36.26
C SER A 104 3.97 19.70 36.62
N GLN A 105 2.83 20.34 36.30
CA GLN A 105 1.50 19.78 36.53
C GLN A 105 1.00 18.92 35.38
N ALA A 106 1.59 19.06 34.18
CA ALA A 106 1.19 18.37 32.94
C ALA A 106 -0.34 18.15 32.82
N PRO A 107 -1.16 19.21 32.94
CA PRO A 107 -2.61 19.06 32.96
C PRO A 107 -3.09 18.42 31.66
N THR A 108 -4.01 17.45 31.77
CA THR A 108 -4.69 16.82 30.63
C THR A 108 -6.15 17.25 30.57
N ASP A 109 -6.40 18.54 30.79
CA ASP A 109 -7.74 19.10 30.94
C ASP A 109 -8.32 19.64 29.63
N GLY A 110 -7.57 19.58 28.52
CA GLY A 110 -8.00 20.12 27.22
C GLY A 110 -8.14 21.64 27.19
N LYS A 111 -7.61 22.37 28.19
CA LYS A 111 -7.74 23.83 28.29
C LYS A 111 -6.49 24.54 27.79
N PHE A 112 -6.65 25.82 27.47
CA PHE A 112 -5.54 26.70 27.11
C PHE A 112 -4.80 27.16 28.37
N HIS A 113 -3.48 27.02 28.38
CA HIS A 113 -2.59 27.46 29.45
C HIS A 113 -1.68 28.56 28.93
N GLU A 114 -1.80 29.76 29.49
CA GLU A 114 -1.02 30.94 29.07
C GLU A 114 0.47 30.79 29.44
N ILE A 115 1.35 31.14 28.50
CA ILE A 115 2.80 31.27 28.71
C ILE A 115 3.16 32.75 28.60
N LYS A 116 3.82 33.27 29.65
CA LYS A 116 4.30 34.64 29.68
C LYS A 116 5.82 34.72 29.77
N VAL A 117 6.45 35.09 28.65
CA VAL A 117 7.90 35.28 28.57
C VAL A 117 8.26 36.73 28.91
N ARG A 118 9.21 36.93 29.83
CA ARG A 118 9.75 38.26 30.18
C ARG A 118 11.27 38.24 30.10
N VAL A 119 11.84 39.30 29.55
CA VAL A 119 13.29 39.50 29.47
C VAL A 119 13.71 40.66 30.37
N LYS A 120 14.91 40.57 30.96
CA LYS A 120 15.45 41.61 31.85
C LYS A 120 15.94 42.86 31.11
N ARG A 121 16.26 42.74 29.81
CA ARG A 121 16.82 43.83 29.01
C ARG A 121 15.73 44.80 28.58
N PRO A 122 15.85 46.11 28.89
CA PRO A 122 14.87 47.10 28.48
C PRO A 122 14.93 47.36 26.97
N GLY A 123 13.80 47.79 26.39
CA GLY A 123 13.70 48.18 24.98
C GLY A 123 13.59 47.02 23.98
N ILE A 124 13.33 45.78 24.44
CA ILE A 124 13.16 44.60 23.57
C ILE A 124 11.70 44.19 23.50
N GLN A 125 11.22 43.89 22.29
CA GLN A 125 9.95 43.21 22.06
C GLN A 125 10.20 41.71 21.97
N VAL A 126 9.47 40.92 22.77
CA VAL A 126 9.54 39.46 22.75
C VAL A 126 8.37 38.92 21.94
N LEU A 127 8.66 38.14 20.91
CA LEU A 127 7.68 37.30 20.22
C LEU A 127 7.86 35.87 20.73
N ALA A 128 6.79 35.31 21.29
CA ALA A 128 6.75 33.96 21.81
C ALA A 128 5.30 33.48 21.89
N ARG A 129 5.12 32.17 21.95
CA ARG A 129 3.81 31.53 21.99
C ARG A 129 3.04 32.02 23.20
N LYS A 130 1.78 32.37 22.98
CA LYS A 130 0.88 32.85 24.05
C LYS A 130 0.55 31.78 25.06
N GLY A 131 0.72 30.52 24.71
CA GLY A 131 0.37 29.39 25.56
C GLY A 131 0.37 28.08 24.79
N TYR A 132 -0.21 27.06 25.40
CA TYR A 132 -0.43 25.77 24.80
C TYR A 132 -1.77 25.21 25.24
N TRP A 133 -2.38 24.40 24.38
CA TRP A 133 -3.51 23.57 24.78
C TRP A 133 -3.00 22.31 25.45
N ALA A 134 -3.49 22.05 26.66
CA ALA A 134 -3.30 20.77 27.31
C ALA A 134 -3.90 19.65 26.46
N LEU A 135 -3.25 18.48 26.44
CA LEU A 135 -3.83 17.29 25.82
C LEU A 135 -5.17 16.97 26.49
N THR A 136 -6.17 16.54 25.73
CA THR A 136 -7.35 15.92 26.37
C THR A 136 -6.95 14.57 26.98
N PRO A 137 -7.73 13.99 27.89
CA PRO A 137 -7.46 12.66 28.41
C PRO A 137 -7.34 11.60 27.30
N ASP A 138 -8.10 11.75 26.21
CA ASP A 138 -8.06 10.83 25.08
C ASP A 138 -6.85 11.07 24.16
N ASP A 139 -6.40 12.32 24.01
CA ASP A 139 -5.15 12.63 23.32
C ASP A 139 -3.94 12.13 24.09
N ALA A 140 -3.96 12.26 25.42
CA ALA A 140 -2.92 11.73 26.29
C ALA A 140 -2.82 10.20 26.17
N LYS A 141 -3.97 9.49 26.17
CA LYS A 141 -4.02 8.04 25.90
C LYS A 141 -3.47 7.68 24.52
N ARG A 142 -3.82 8.45 23.48
CA ARG A 142 -3.29 8.23 22.12
C ARG A 142 -1.78 8.48 22.04
N ALA A 143 -1.28 9.52 22.69
CA ALA A 143 0.14 9.88 22.70
C ALA A 143 1.00 8.90 23.50
N THR A 144 0.42 8.24 24.49
CA THR A 144 1.07 7.21 25.33
C THR A 144 0.81 5.79 24.85
N ALA A 145 -0.05 5.61 23.85
CA ALA A 145 -0.28 4.31 23.25
C ALA A 145 1.05 3.80 22.66
N PRO A 146 1.35 2.49 22.83
CA PRO A 146 2.55 1.92 22.23
C PRO A 146 2.52 2.15 20.71
N PRO A 147 3.70 2.31 20.08
CA PRO A 147 3.80 2.40 18.62
C PRO A 147 3.01 1.25 18.01
N LYS A 148 2.22 1.55 16.97
CA LYS A 148 1.50 0.50 16.24
C LYS A 148 2.53 -0.51 15.76
N ALA A 149 2.33 -1.78 16.10
CA ALA A 149 3.27 -2.83 15.74
C ALA A 149 3.53 -2.80 14.24
N ASP A 150 4.82 -2.86 13.86
CA ASP A 150 5.21 -2.90 12.46
C ASP A 150 4.58 -4.12 11.77
N VAL A 151 4.22 -3.95 10.50
CA VAL A 151 3.68 -5.06 9.71
C VAL A 151 4.79 -6.11 9.58
N PRO A 152 4.50 -7.41 9.83
CA PRO A 152 5.51 -8.44 9.67
C PRO A 152 6.08 -8.45 8.25
N LYS A 153 7.41 -8.38 8.09
CA LYS A 153 8.07 -8.36 6.77
C LYS A 153 7.60 -9.45 5.79
N PRO A 154 7.33 -10.70 6.22
CA PRO A 154 6.77 -11.72 5.32
C PRO A 154 5.39 -11.36 4.77
N VAL A 155 4.55 -10.68 5.56
CA VAL A 155 3.23 -10.19 5.14
C VAL A 155 3.40 -9.06 4.13
N GLU A 156 4.28 -8.10 4.41
CA GLU A 156 4.60 -7.03 3.46
C GLU A 156 5.12 -7.57 2.12
N ALA A 157 6.01 -8.56 2.16
CA ALA A 157 6.54 -9.23 0.98
C ALA A 157 5.44 -9.96 0.19
N ALA A 158 4.54 -10.68 0.87
CA ALA A 158 3.42 -11.37 0.24
C ALA A 158 2.47 -10.39 -0.46
N ILE A 159 2.15 -9.26 0.19
CA ILE A 159 1.32 -8.20 -0.39
C ILE A 159 2.02 -7.56 -1.58
N SER A 160 3.31 -7.22 -1.44
CA SER A 160 4.10 -6.61 -2.50
C SER A 160 4.20 -7.51 -3.72
N ALA A 161 4.38 -8.82 -3.54
CA ALA A 161 4.39 -9.79 -4.63
C ALA A 161 3.02 -9.90 -5.34
N ALA A 162 1.93 -9.73 -4.60
CA ALA A 162 0.57 -9.79 -5.15
C ALA A 162 0.16 -8.54 -5.93
N THR A 163 0.69 -7.38 -5.54
CA THR A 163 0.38 -6.08 -6.15
C THR A 163 1.49 -5.55 -7.06
N ALA A 164 2.60 -6.28 -7.16
CA ALA A 164 3.68 -6.00 -8.08
C ALA A 164 3.11 -5.90 -9.50
N ARG A 165 3.17 -4.70 -10.07
CA ARG A 165 2.79 -4.50 -11.45
C ARG A 165 3.91 -5.03 -12.32
N PRO A 166 3.61 -5.85 -13.34
CA PRO A 166 4.57 -6.14 -14.38
C PRO A 166 5.13 -4.84 -14.95
N SER A 167 6.36 -4.88 -15.45
CA SER A 167 6.97 -3.70 -16.08
C SER A 167 6.05 -3.16 -17.18
N ARG A 168 6.17 -1.87 -17.54
CA ARG A 168 5.37 -1.32 -18.67
C ARG A 168 5.62 -2.05 -20.00
N ALA A 169 6.74 -2.77 -20.13
CA ALA A 169 7.07 -3.58 -21.29
C ALA A 169 6.46 -4.99 -21.24
N SER A 170 5.98 -5.43 -20.08
CA SER A 170 5.45 -6.77 -19.91
C SER A 170 4.08 -6.91 -20.57
N VAL A 171 3.94 -7.92 -21.41
CA VAL A 171 2.70 -8.24 -22.14
C VAL A 171 1.95 -9.44 -21.55
N VAL A 172 2.59 -10.15 -20.61
CA VAL A 172 2.03 -11.29 -19.89
C VAL A 172 2.26 -11.15 -18.39
N ARG A 173 1.48 -11.88 -17.61
CA ARG A 173 1.80 -12.19 -16.22
C ARG A 173 2.19 -13.65 -16.10
N SER A 174 3.17 -13.93 -15.25
CA SER A 174 3.67 -15.27 -15.01
C SER A 174 3.68 -15.63 -13.53
N TRP A 175 3.48 -16.91 -13.25
CA TRP A 175 3.62 -17.51 -11.94
C TRP A 175 4.49 -18.76 -12.05
N ILE A 176 5.33 -18.98 -11.04
CA ILE A 176 6.17 -20.16 -10.93
C ILE A 176 5.88 -20.78 -9.56
N GLY A 177 5.67 -22.10 -9.55
CA GLY A 177 5.55 -22.86 -8.31
C GLY A 177 6.33 -24.16 -8.35
N THR A 178 6.57 -24.70 -7.17
CA THR A 178 7.32 -25.94 -6.96
C THR A 178 6.50 -26.95 -6.18
N SER A 179 6.54 -28.21 -6.61
CA SER A 179 5.98 -29.36 -5.91
C SER A 179 6.94 -30.54 -6.00
N ARG A 180 6.71 -31.59 -5.22
CA ARG A 180 7.53 -32.81 -5.26
C ARG A 180 7.41 -33.45 -6.66
N GLY A 181 8.56 -33.65 -7.31
CA GLY A 181 8.66 -34.31 -8.61
C GLY A 181 9.06 -35.78 -8.46
N GLU A 182 9.37 -36.40 -9.59
CA GLU A 182 9.80 -37.80 -9.64
C GLU A 182 11.30 -37.95 -9.35
N ASN A 183 11.71 -39.15 -8.90
CA ASN A 183 13.13 -39.51 -8.74
C ASN A 183 13.93 -38.53 -7.86
N GLY A 184 13.31 -38.02 -6.80
CA GLY A 184 13.94 -37.08 -5.87
C GLY A 184 14.10 -35.65 -6.41
N LYS A 185 13.52 -35.34 -7.57
CA LYS A 185 13.52 -34.00 -8.15
C LYS A 185 12.37 -33.15 -7.61
N THR A 186 12.46 -31.85 -7.87
CA THR A 186 11.39 -30.90 -7.65
C THR A 186 10.74 -30.56 -8.99
N ARG A 187 9.42 -30.71 -9.06
CA ARG A 187 8.61 -30.31 -10.20
C ARG A 187 8.43 -28.80 -10.18
N VAL A 188 8.91 -28.15 -11.23
CA VAL A 188 8.69 -26.71 -11.46
C VAL A 188 7.52 -26.57 -12.42
N THR A 189 6.54 -25.75 -12.04
CA THR A 189 5.39 -25.41 -12.86
C THR A 189 5.48 -23.94 -13.21
N PHE A 190 5.55 -23.63 -14.51
CA PHE A 190 5.47 -22.28 -15.04
C PHE A 190 4.08 -22.06 -15.63
N VAL A 191 3.41 -21.00 -15.21
CA VAL A 191 2.11 -20.57 -15.73
C VAL A 191 2.21 -19.15 -16.24
N TRP A 192 1.55 -18.88 -17.35
CA TRP A 192 1.41 -17.52 -17.85
C TRP A 192 0.03 -17.26 -18.44
N GLU A 193 -0.37 -16.00 -18.43
CA GLU A 193 -1.57 -15.52 -19.12
C GLU A 193 -1.35 -14.10 -19.66
N PRO A 194 -1.94 -13.73 -20.81
CA PRO A 194 -1.83 -12.39 -21.36
C PRO A 194 -2.36 -11.33 -20.39
N LEU A 195 -1.71 -10.17 -20.36
CA LEU A 195 -2.26 -9.04 -19.62
C LEU A 195 -3.48 -8.46 -20.36
N PRO A 196 -4.55 -8.06 -19.62
CA PRO A 196 -5.67 -7.36 -20.23
C PRO A 196 -5.19 -6.07 -20.90
N ARG A 197 -5.65 -5.81 -22.13
CA ARG A 197 -5.37 -4.54 -22.80
C ARG A 197 -6.08 -3.40 -22.08
N LEU A 198 -5.37 -2.30 -21.87
CA LEU A 198 -5.97 -1.09 -21.35
C LEU A 198 -6.78 -0.39 -22.47
N PRO A 199 -7.96 0.19 -22.16
CA PRO A 199 -8.68 1.01 -23.13
C PRO A 199 -7.78 2.14 -23.65
N GLY A 200 -7.68 2.27 -24.98
CA GLY A 200 -6.82 3.26 -25.65
C GLY A 200 -5.45 2.74 -26.09
N ASP A 201 -5.09 1.50 -25.73
CA ASP A 201 -3.84 0.88 -26.14
C ASP A 201 -3.90 0.48 -27.63
N ARG A 202 -3.14 1.20 -28.47
CA ARG A 202 -3.03 0.94 -29.91
C ARG A 202 -1.84 0.04 -30.21
N ALA A 203 -1.84 -1.16 -29.67
CA ALA A 203 -0.87 -2.18 -30.03
C ALA A 203 -1.03 -2.53 -31.52
N ALA A 204 0.08 -2.75 -32.23
CA ALA A 204 0.04 -3.09 -33.65
C ALA A 204 -0.61 -4.46 -33.86
N ALA A 205 -1.18 -4.69 -35.05
CA ALA A 205 -1.63 -6.02 -35.45
C ALA A 205 -0.41 -6.95 -35.48
N GLY A 206 -0.27 -7.81 -34.45
CA GLY A 206 0.95 -8.61 -34.23
C GLY A 206 1.34 -8.74 -32.76
N ASP A 207 0.97 -7.78 -31.92
CA ASP A 207 1.47 -7.65 -30.54
C ASP A 207 0.68 -8.48 -29.50
N GLU A 208 -0.12 -9.45 -29.95
CA GLU A 208 -0.78 -10.40 -29.05
C GLU A 208 0.17 -11.54 -28.68
N PRO A 209 0.41 -11.78 -27.38
CA PRO A 209 1.13 -12.97 -26.95
C PRO A 209 0.46 -14.23 -27.49
N SER A 210 1.19 -14.99 -28.30
CA SER A 210 0.72 -16.25 -28.88
C SER A 210 1.44 -17.47 -28.33
N GLN A 211 2.63 -17.27 -27.76
CA GLN A 211 3.48 -18.35 -27.26
C GLN A 211 4.55 -17.79 -26.31
N VAL A 212 5.02 -18.61 -25.37
CA VAL A 212 6.21 -18.34 -24.55
C VAL A 212 7.25 -19.41 -24.82
N ALA A 213 8.45 -19.01 -25.23
CA ALA A 213 9.63 -19.87 -25.22
C ALA A 213 10.27 -19.83 -23.83
N LEU A 214 10.45 -21.00 -23.21
CA LEU A 214 11.02 -21.17 -21.88
C LEU A 214 12.28 -22.03 -21.96
N MET A 215 13.37 -21.54 -21.38
CA MET A 215 14.60 -22.29 -21.19
C MET A 215 15.01 -22.23 -19.72
N ALA A 216 15.21 -23.39 -19.10
CA ALA A 216 15.68 -23.51 -17.74
C ALA A 216 17.12 -24.06 -17.74
N LEU A 217 18.02 -23.36 -17.07
CA LEU A 217 19.40 -23.74 -16.88
C LEU A 217 19.64 -24.00 -15.39
N ALA A 218 20.28 -25.11 -15.06
CA ALA A 218 20.74 -25.37 -13.69
C ALA A 218 21.86 -24.38 -13.30
N GLY A 219 22.21 -24.35 -12.01
CA GLY A 219 23.22 -23.43 -11.47
C GLY A 219 24.62 -23.58 -12.08
N ASP A 220 24.92 -24.72 -12.70
CA ASP A 220 26.16 -25.00 -13.45
C ASP A 220 26.08 -24.57 -14.94
N GLY A 221 24.94 -24.02 -15.37
CA GLY A 221 24.67 -23.60 -16.74
C GLY A 221 24.14 -24.72 -17.65
N SER A 222 24.02 -25.96 -17.17
CA SER A 222 23.50 -27.07 -17.97
C SER A 222 21.99 -26.92 -18.25
N PRO A 223 21.50 -27.27 -19.45
CA PRO A 223 20.09 -27.14 -19.78
C PRO A 223 19.26 -28.19 -19.04
N SER A 224 18.35 -27.74 -18.18
CA SER A 224 17.38 -28.60 -17.49
C SER A 224 16.05 -28.72 -18.22
N PHE A 225 15.64 -27.69 -18.96
CA PHE A 225 14.42 -27.70 -19.77
C PHE A 225 14.52 -26.72 -20.94
N ARG A 226 13.91 -27.05 -22.07
CA ARG A 226 13.69 -26.13 -23.19
C ARG A 226 12.39 -26.50 -23.90
N GLY A 227 11.47 -25.55 -24.01
CA GLY A 227 10.18 -25.78 -24.65
C GLY A 227 9.44 -24.50 -24.99
N ARG A 228 8.27 -24.66 -25.60
CA ARG A 228 7.35 -23.57 -25.91
C ARG A 228 5.96 -23.85 -25.33
N VAL A 229 5.27 -22.79 -24.89
CA VAL A 229 4.00 -22.90 -24.16
C VAL A 229 3.01 -21.85 -24.68
N PRO A 230 1.87 -22.25 -25.29
CA PRO A 230 1.54 -23.61 -25.74
C PRO A 230 2.56 -24.16 -26.76
N GLU A 231 2.52 -25.45 -27.09
CA GLU A 231 3.49 -26.06 -28.04
C GLU A 231 3.37 -25.50 -29.46
N ALA A 232 2.14 -25.29 -29.93
CA ALA A 232 1.84 -24.56 -31.15
C ALA A 232 1.34 -23.14 -30.79
N PRO A 233 1.72 -22.08 -31.54
CA PRO A 233 1.24 -20.73 -31.28
C PRO A 233 -0.28 -20.66 -31.38
N ALA A 234 -0.92 -19.93 -30.47
CA ALA A 234 -2.36 -19.72 -30.49
C ALA A 234 -2.69 -18.26 -30.19
N SER A 235 -3.68 -17.68 -30.88
CA SER A 235 -4.25 -16.38 -30.51
C SER A 235 -5.73 -16.34 -30.86
N PRO A 236 -6.61 -15.76 -30.01
CA PRO A 236 -6.31 -15.17 -28.71
C PRO A 236 -6.15 -16.23 -27.61
N ILE A 237 -5.17 -16.04 -26.72
CA ILE A 237 -5.06 -16.82 -25.49
C ILE A 237 -6.00 -16.22 -24.44
N ARG A 238 -7.04 -16.99 -24.07
CA ARG A 238 -8.09 -16.55 -23.12
C ARG A 238 -8.01 -17.22 -21.76
N THR A 239 -7.20 -18.26 -21.64
CA THR A 239 -7.00 -19.04 -20.41
C THR A 239 -5.52 -19.12 -20.09
N PRO A 240 -5.14 -19.28 -18.81
CA PRO A 240 -3.76 -19.54 -18.44
C PRO A 240 -3.19 -20.74 -19.17
N GLN A 241 -1.90 -20.64 -19.50
CA GLN A 241 -1.12 -21.68 -20.16
C GLN A 241 -0.06 -22.19 -19.19
N ARG A 242 0.25 -23.49 -19.23
CA ARG A 242 1.16 -24.14 -18.28
C ARG A 242 2.18 -25.03 -18.96
N VAL A 243 3.38 -25.09 -18.37
CA VAL A 243 4.31 -26.20 -18.55
C VAL A 243 4.88 -26.62 -17.21
N SER A 244 5.15 -27.91 -17.04
CA SER A 244 5.80 -28.46 -15.86
C SER A 244 6.97 -29.36 -16.26
N PHE A 245 8.05 -29.31 -15.50
CA PHE A 245 9.24 -30.13 -15.73
C PHE A 245 9.98 -30.36 -14.41
N ASP A 246 10.66 -31.51 -14.29
CA ASP A 246 11.31 -31.93 -13.04
C ASP A 246 12.81 -31.61 -13.08
N VAL A 247 13.29 -30.87 -12.08
CA VAL A 247 14.70 -30.44 -11.96
C VAL A 247 15.29 -30.79 -10.60
N PRO A 248 16.62 -31.01 -10.49
CA PRO A 248 17.27 -31.17 -9.20
C PRO A 248 17.10 -29.92 -8.30
N PRO A 249 17.07 -30.09 -6.96
CA PRO A 249 17.15 -28.97 -6.03
C PRO A 249 18.43 -28.13 -6.25
N GLY A 250 18.34 -26.82 -6.00
CA GLY A 250 19.45 -25.88 -6.22
C GLY A 250 19.06 -24.63 -7.00
N LYS A 251 20.04 -23.91 -7.54
CA LYS A 251 19.78 -22.70 -8.33
C LYS A 251 19.28 -23.06 -9.73
N LEU A 252 18.28 -22.33 -10.21
CA LEU A 252 17.74 -22.43 -11.56
C LEU A 252 17.60 -21.04 -12.18
N GLN A 253 18.16 -20.87 -13.38
CA GLN A 253 17.98 -19.68 -14.19
C GLN A 253 16.94 -19.96 -15.28
N LEU A 254 15.88 -19.16 -15.32
CA LEU A 254 14.81 -19.21 -16.29
C LEU A 254 14.95 -18.07 -17.29
N ARG A 255 15.07 -18.41 -18.57
CA ARG A 255 14.95 -17.46 -19.68
C ARG A 255 13.57 -17.60 -20.29
N ILE A 256 12.79 -16.53 -20.21
CA ILE A 256 11.41 -16.46 -20.66
C ILE A 256 11.38 -15.49 -21.84
N SER A 257 10.84 -15.91 -22.98
CA SER A 257 10.66 -15.06 -24.14
C SER A 257 9.23 -15.17 -24.63
N VAL A 258 8.49 -14.07 -24.55
CA VAL A 258 7.12 -13.98 -25.04
C VAL A 258 7.16 -13.64 -26.52
N GLN A 259 6.45 -14.43 -27.32
CA GLN A 259 6.35 -14.27 -28.76
C GLN A 259 4.95 -13.80 -29.16
N GLY A 260 4.91 -12.89 -30.12
CA GLY A 260 3.68 -12.37 -30.72
C GLY A 260 3.21 -13.22 -31.89
N THR A 261 2.03 -12.91 -32.43
CA THR A 261 1.44 -13.62 -33.58
C THR A 261 2.27 -13.49 -34.86
N GLY A 262 3.09 -12.46 -35.00
CA GLY A 262 4.06 -12.30 -36.09
C GLY A 262 5.41 -13.01 -35.83
N SER A 263 5.51 -13.85 -34.80
CA SER A 263 6.75 -14.53 -34.35
C SER A 263 7.85 -13.60 -33.84
N GLN A 264 7.58 -12.31 -33.68
CA GLN A 264 8.49 -11.37 -33.03
C GLN A 264 8.50 -11.58 -31.51
N VAL A 265 9.62 -11.26 -30.86
CA VAL A 265 9.72 -11.27 -29.39
C VAL A 265 9.08 -9.99 -28.86
N LEU A 266 8.04 -10.13 -28.06
CA LEU A 266 7.32 -9.01 -27.41
C LEU A 266 7.94 -8.63 -26.07
N ASP A 267 8.43 -9.63 -25.33
CA ASP A 267 9.03 -9.45 -24.01
C ASP A 267 10.05 -10.56 -23.75
N SER A 268 11.08 -10.25 -22.97
CA SER A 268 12.08 -11.20 -22.52
C SER A 268 12.47 -10.95 -21.08
N GLU A 269 12.46 -12.01 -20.28
CA GLU A 269 12.80 -11.96 -18.87
C GLU A 269 13.85 -13.03 -18.53
N LEU A 270 14.80 -12.66 -17.69
CA LEU A 270 15.71 -13.57 -17.03
C LEU A 270 15.38 -13.60 -15.54
N ARG A 271 15.06 -14.78 -15.00
CA ARG A 271 14.72 -14.94 -13.58
C ARG A 271 15.58 -16.02 -12.94
N GLU A 272 16.16 -15.72 -11.79
CA GLU A 272 16.85 -16.72 -10.96
C GLU A 272 15.95 -17.13 -9.81
N ILE A 273 15.80 -18.44 -9.62
CA ILE A 273 15.01 -19.02 -8.53
C ILE A 273 15.80 -20.12 -7.83
N THR A 274 15.56 -20.27 -6.53
CA THR A 274 16.08 -21.40 -5.75
C THR A 274 15.02 -22.48 -5.71
N ILE A 275 15.37 -23.65 -6.22
CA ILE A 275 14.53 -24.85 -6.21
C ILE A 275 14.73 -25.57 -4.86
N PRO A 276 13.69 -25.70 -4.03
CA PRO A 276 13.79 -26.38 -2.75
C PRO A 276 13.95 -27.88 -2.94
N ASP A 277 14.57 -28.54 -1.95
CA ASP A 277 14.53 -30.00 -1.82
C ASP A 277 13.25 -30.41 -1.07
N LEU A 278 12.23 -30.84 -1.80
CA LEU A 278 10.95 -31.27 -1.23
C LEU A 278 10.92 -32.75 -0.83
N THR A 279 12.07 -33.42 -0.77
CA THR A 279 12.23 -34.83 -0.40
C THR A 279 12.76 -35.02 1.01
N ALA A 280 13.19 -33.93 1.65
CA ALA A 280 13.68 -33.94 3.02
C ALA A 280 12.66 -34.52 4.01
N ALA A 281 13.15 -35.15 5.08
CA ALA A 281 12.35 -35.74 6.15
C ALA A 281 11.84 -34.67 7.14
N GLN A 282 11.24 -33.60 6.63
CA GLN A 282 10.65 -32.50 7.40
C GLN A 282 9.23 -32.22 6.92
N THR A 283 8.46 -31.50 7.73
CA THR A 283 7.19 -30.94 7.28
C THR A 283 7.48 -29.83 6.27
N MET A 284 6.90 -29.91 5.07
CA MET A 284 7.15 -28.96 3.99
C MET A 284 5.87 -28.63 3.23
N LEU A 285 5.85 -27.46 2.61
CA LEU A 285 4.81 -27.02 1.68
C LEU A 285 5.41 -26.87 0.29
N GLY A 286 4.67 -27.31 -0.73
CA GLY A 286 4.86 -26.84 -2.09
C GLY A 286 4.28 -25.43 -2.25
N THR A 287 4.55 -24.79 -3.39
CA THR A 287 4.01 -23.46 -3.65
C THR A 287 2.49 -23.53 -3.81
N PRO A 288 1.72 -22.72 -3.07
CA PRO A 288 0.26 -22.66 -3.23
C PRO A 288 -0.16 -22.23 -4.64
N GLU A 289 -1.03 -23.03 -5.25
CA GLU A 289 -1.64 -22.78 -6.55
C GLU A 289 -3.00 -22.10 -6.38
N VAL A 290 -3.19 -20.94 -7.01
CA VAL A 290 -4.44 -20.17 -6.89
C VAL A 290 -5.29 -20.37 -8.14
N PHE A 291 -6.57 -20.67 -7.97
CA PHE A 291 -7.54 -20.86 -9.05
C PHE A 291 -8.68 -19.86 -8.91
N ARG A 292 -9.17 -19.35 -10.05
CA ARG A 292 -10.24 -18.37 -10.11
C ARG A 292 -11.38 -18.89 -10.98
N GLY A 293 -12.57 -19.02 -10.39
CA GLY A 293 -13.84 -19.15 -11.10
C GLY A 293 -14.63 -17.84 -11.01
N ARG A 294 -15.46 -17.56 -12.00
CA ARG A 294 -16.39 -16.40 -12.01
C ARG A 294 -17.77 -16.78 -11.50
N THR A 295 -18.09 -18.07 -11.50
CA THR A 295 -19.41 -18.60 -11.12
C THR A 295 -19.26 -19.80 -10.18
N ALA A 296 -20.34 -20.15 -9.47
CA ALA A 296 -20.34 -21.33 -8.60
C ALA A 296 -20.11 -22.66 -9.37
N PRO A 297 -20.70 -22.88 -10.57
CA PRO A 297 -20.39 -24.07 -11.37
C PRO A 297 -18.93 -24.14 -11.82
N GLU A 298 -18.32 -23.00 -12.20
CA GLU A 298 -16.89 -22.95 -12.53
C GLU A 298 -16.03 -23.33 -11.33
N LEU A 299 -16.36 -22.82 -10.13
CA LEU A 299 -15.67 -23.21 -8.91
C LEU A 299 -15.75 -24.73 -8.68
N GLN A 300 -16.93 -25.34 -8.81
CA GLN A 300 -17.06 -26.79 -8.60
C GLN A 300 -16.22 -27.58 -9.61
N LYS A 301 -16.19 -27.15 -10.87
CA LYS A 301 -15.32 -27.75 -11.88
C LYS A 301 -13.83 -27.61 -11.51
N LEU A 302 -13.41 -26.43 -11.06
CA LEU A 302 -12.03 -26.20 -10.61
C LEU A 302 -11.67 -27.06 -9.41
N LYS A 303 -12.59 -27.24 -8.45
CA LYS A 303 -12.37 -28.09 -7.27
C LYS A 303 -12.21 -29.56 -7.63
N SER A 304 -12.98 -30.06 -8.58
CA SER A 304 -12.98 -31.49 -8.96
C SER A 304 -11.94 -31.87 -10.02
N ASP A 305 -11.47 -30.94 -10.85
CA ASP A 305 -10.50 -31.21 -11.92
C ASP A 305 -9.06 -31.21 -11.37
N PRO A 306 -8.37 -32.37 -11.28
CA PRO A 306 -6.97 -32.41 -10.84
C PRO A 306 -6.01 -31.71 -11.81
N ASN A 307 -6.39 -31.56 -13.08
CA ASN A 307 -5.54 -30.99 -14.12
C ASN A 307 -5.81 -29.50 -14.37
N ALA A 308 -6.71 -28.88 -13.59
CA ALA A 308 -6.98 -27.45 -13.65
C ALA A 308 -5.66 -26.64 -13.67
N ILE A 309 -5.65 -25.55 -14.43
CA ILE A 309 -4.48 -24.68 -14.53
C ILE A 309 -4.68 -23.51 -13.55
N PRO A 310 -3.73 -23.23 -12.64
CA PRO A 310 -3.85 -22.09 -11.75
C PRO A 310 -3.74 -20.77 -12.54
N THR A 311 -4.14 -19.67 -11.91
CA THR A 311 -3.99 -18.33 -12.45
C THR A 311 -2.77 -17.64 -11.86
N ALA A 312 -2.13 -16.78 -12.65
CA ALA A 312 -1.12 -15.84 -12.17
C ALA A 312 -1.76 -14.55 -11.62
N ILE A 313 -3.09 -14.39 -11.70
CA ILE A 313 -3.83 -13.25 -11.14
C ILE A 313 -3.85 -13.33 -9.61
N ARG A 314 -3.57 -12.19 -8.97
CA ARG A 314 -3.72 -11.96 -7.52
C ARG A 314 -4.66 -10.81 -7.17
N GLU A 315 -5.44 -10.35 -8.15
CA GLU A 315 -6.46 -9.32 -8.01
C GLU A 315 -7.82 -9.93 -8.34
N PHE A 316 -8.75 -9.89 -7.38
CA PHE A 316 -10.04 -10.55 -7.49
C PHE A 316 -11.17 -9.56 -7.24
N ASN A 317 -12.25 -9.70 -7.99
CA ASN A 317 -13.51 -9.05 -7.68
C ASN A 317 -14.20 -9.81 -6.54
N ARG A 318 -15.01 -9.13 -5.73
CA ARG A 318 -15.81 -9.78 -4.67
C ARG A 318 -16.75 -10.87 -5.19
N SER A 319 -17.12 -10.80 -6.47
CA SER A 319 -17.96 -11.80 -7.14
C SER A 319 -17.21 -13.03 -7.62
N ASP A 320 -15.87 -13.01 -7.64
CA ASP A 320 -15.07 -14.19 -8.02
C ASP A 320 -15.25 -15.32 -6.99
N ARG A 321 -14.78 -16.51 -7.36
CA ARG A 321 -14.65 -17.68 -6.50
C ARG A 321 -13.21 -18.14 -6.56
N VAL A 322 -12.53 -18.15 -5.42
CA VAL A 322 -11.10 -18.47 -5.34
C VAL A 322 -10.90 -19.73 -4.52
N VAL A 323 -10.18 -20.68 -5.08
CA VAL A 323 -9.69 -21.86 -4.35
C VAL A 323 -8.18 -21.90 -4.47
N ILE A 324 -7.50 -22.21 -3.38
CA ILE A 324 -6.06 -22.43 -3.33
C ILE A 324 -5.83 -23.93 -3.15
N ARG A 325 -4.93 -24.52 -3.94
CA ARG A 325 -4.42 -25.88 -3.70
C ARG A 325 -2.99 -25.80 -3.17
N VAL A 326 -2.72 -26.56 -2.12
CA VAL A 326 -1.43 -26.54 -1.43
C VAL A 326 -0.92 -27.97 -1.32
N PRO A 327 0.17 -28.31 -2.01
CA PRO A 327 0.88 -29.55 -1.76
C PRO A 327 1.51 -29.51 -0.38
N ALA A 328 1.29 -30.54 0.42
CA ALA A 328 1.80 -30.60 1.79
C ALA A 328 2.44 -31.95 2.05
N TYR A 329 3.64 -31.92 2.63
CA TYR A 329 4.49 -33.09 2.78
C TYR A 329 4.94 -33.24 4.23
N GLY A 330 4.91 -34.46 4.75
CA GLY A 330 5.51 -34.83 6.02
C GLY A 330 6.42 -36.05 5.91
N PRO A 331 7.17 -36.39 6.97
CA PRO A 331 8.03 -37.56 7.01
C PRO A 331 7.27 -38.85 6.69
N GLY A 332 7.91 -39.77 5.95
CA GLY A 332 7.30 -41.06 5.60
C GLY A 332 6.06 -40.98 4.71
N GLY A 333 5.78 -39.84 4.08
CA GLY A 333 4.58 -39.63 3.28
C GLY A 333 3.33 -39.29 4.11
N MET A 334 3.49 -39.04 5.42
CA MET A 334 2.40 -38.55 6.25
C MET A 334 1.98 -37.15 5.80
N MET A 335 0.69 -36.88 5.90
CA MET A 335 0.10 -35.61 5.49
C MET A 335 0.00 -34.69 6.72
N PRO A 336 0.66 -33.52 6.71
CA PRO A 336 0.61 -32.61 7.85
C PRO A 336 -0.77 -31.96 7.97
N THR A 337 -1.10 -31.52 9.18
CA THR A 337 -2.32 -30.75 9.47
C THR A 337 -2.12 -29.31 9.05
N LEU A 338 -3.05 -28.74 8.26
CA LEU A 338 -3.00 -27.33 7.90
C LEU A 338 -3.89 -26.49 8.82
N SER A 339 -3.33 -25.40 9.35
CA SER A 339 -4.06 -24.28 9.94
C SER A 339 -3.93 -23.08 9.02
N VAL A 340 -5.06 -22.51 8.61
CA VAL A 340 -5.10 -21.46 7.58
C VAL A 340 -5.83 -20.24 8.11
N HIS A 341 -5.14 -19.10 8.13
CA HIS A 341 -5.70 -17.84 8.60
C HIS A 341 -5.70 -16.80 7.50
N LEU A 342 -6.83 -16.10 7.35
CA LEU A 342 -6.87 -14.88 6.56
C LEU A 342 -6.34 -13.73 7.41
N LEU A 343 -5.34 -13.02 6.91
CA LEU A 343 -4.74 -11.84 7.52
C LEU A 343 -5.15 -10.57 6.78
N ASN A 344 -5.32 -9.48 7.52
CA ASN A 344 -5.46 -8.15 6.94
C ASN A 344 -4.09 -7.59 6.49
N ARG A 345 -4.08 -6.40 5.85
CA ARG A 345 -2.86 -5.71 5.43
C ARG A 345 -1.83 -5.49 6.55
N ALA A 346 -2.28 -5.38 7.80
CA ALA A 346 -1.39 -5.21 8.96
C ALA A 346 -0.85 -6.54 9.51
N GLY A 347 -1.20 -7.69 8.91
CA GLY A 347 -0.79 -9.01 9.36
C GLY A 347 -1.62 -9.55 10.54
N GLN A 348 -2.74 -8.90 10.88
CA GLN A 348 -3.62 -9.37 11.95
C GLN A 348 -4.59 -10.43 11.41
N ALA A 349 -4.72 -11.54 12.15
CA ALA A 349 -5.65 -12.60 11.82
C ALA A 349 -7.11 -12.11 11.87
N MET A 350 -7.88 -12.49 10.86
CA MET A 350 -9.30 -12.18 10.72
C MET A 350 -10.15 -13.43 10.97
N ASN A 351 -10.17 -14.34 9.99
CA ASN A 351 -10.96 -15.56 10.01
C ASN A 351 -10.06 -16.76 9.73
N GLU A 352 -10.31 -17.86 10.41
CA GLU A 352 -9.76 -19.16 10.03
C GLU A 352 -10.52 -19.68 8.79
N VAL A 353 -9.81 -20.29 7.86
CA VAL A 353 -10.36 -20.86 6.63
C VAL A 353 -10.12 -22.36 6.62
N PRO A 354 -11.14 -23.21 6.43
CA PRO A 354 -10.94 -24.65 6.47
C PRO A 354 -10.13 -25.12 5.25
N ALA A 355 -9.17 -26.01 5.50
CA ALA A 355 -8.51 -26.78 4.47
C ALA A 355 -9.15 -28.17 4.37
N THR A 356 -9.37 -28.65 3.14
CA THR A 356 -9.99 -29.96 2.87
C THR A 356 -9.13 -30.74 1.88
N PRO A 357 -9.24 -32.07 1.79
CA PRO A 357 -8.54 -32.82 0.76
C PRO A 357 -8.95 -32.37 -0.65
N SER A 358 -7.98 -32.29 -1.58
CA SER A 358 -8.23 -32.08 -3.00
C SER A 358 -8.32 -33.42 -3.75
N PRO A 359 -8.74 -33.43 -5.04
CA PRO A 359 -8.68 -34.64 -5.87
C PRO A 359 -7.26 -35.18 -6.12
N THR A 360 -6.23 -34.37 -5.88
CA THR A 360 -4.83 -34.79 -6.01
C THR A 360 -4.31 -35.28 -4.65
N PRO A 361 -3.80 -36.52 -4.55
CA PRO A 361 -3.21 -37.03 -3.31
C PRO A 361 -2.09 -36.15 -2.78
N GLY A 362 -2.03 -35.94 -1.46
CA GLY A 362 -1.01 -35.09 -0.82
C GLY A 362 -1.21 -33.58 -1.05
N VAL A 363 -2.35 -33.17 -1.58
CA VAL A 363 -2.71 -31.76 -1.81
C VAL A 363 -4.01 -31.43 -1.09
N GLN A 364 -3.99 -30.38 -0.28
CA GLN A 364 -5.20 -29.80 0.30
C GLN A 364 -5.72 -28.63 -0.53
N GLN A 365 -7.01 -28.35 -0.42
CA GLN A 365 -7.69 -27.22 -1.04
C GLN A 365 -8.34 -26.33 0.01
N ILE A 366 -8.28 -25.02 -0.22
CA ILE A 366 -8.75 -23.96 0.67
C ILE A 366 -9.65 -23.05 -0.17
N GLU A 367 -10.94 -22.97 0.16
CA GLU A 367 -11.88 -22.07 -0.53
C GLU A 367 -11.92 -20.72 0.19
N LEU A 368 -11.55 -19.64 -0.52
CA LEU A 368 -11.43 -18.33 0.09
C LEU A 368 -12.77 -17.59 0.14
N PRO A 369 -13.17 -17.04 1.30
CA PRO A 369 -14.43 -16.31 1.47
C PRO A 369 -14.34 -14.85 0.98
N ILE A 370 -13.88 -14.62 -0.26
CA ILE A 370 -13.59 -13.27 -0.78
C ILE A 370 -14.82 -12.35 -0.91
N ALA A 371 -16.03 -12.92 -1.02
CA ALA A 371 -17.26 -12.15 -1.12
C ALA A 371 -17.53 -11.27 0.12
N GLY A 372 -17.13 -11.74 1.31
CA GLY A 372 -17.28 -11.03 2.58
C GLY A 372 -16.24 -9.95 2.83
N LEU A 373 -15.19 -9.86 2.01
CA LEU A 373 -14.08 -8.94 2.22
C LEU A 373 -14.36 -7.57 1.59
N ALA A 374 -13.91 -6.52 2.28
CA ALA A 374 -13.89 -5.17 1.71
C ALA A 374 -12.81 -5.07 0.62
N ALA A 375 -12.86 -4.01 -0.19
CA ALA A 375 -11.78 -3.71 -1.11
C ALA A 375 -10.49 -3.44 -0.32
N GLY A 376 -9.40 -4.11 -0.67
CA GLY A 376 -8.17 -4.06 0.12
C GLY A 376 -7.17 -5.17 -0.21
N GLU A 377 -6.06 -5.18 0.52
CA GLU A 377 -5.00 -6.17 0.41
C GLU A 377 -5.08 -7.13 1.60
N TYR A 378 -4.91 -8.42 1.31
CA TYR A 378 -5.05 -9.51 2.27
C TYR A 378 -3.96 -10.56 2.04
N VAL A 379 -3.70 -11.36 3.06
CA VAL A 379 -2.76 -12.49 2.98
C VAL A 379 -3.43 -13.74 3.52
N VAL A 380 -3.33 -14.86 2.80
CA VAL A 380 -3.66 -16.18 3.34
C VAL A 380 -2.39 -16.75 3.95
N GLU A 381 -2.40 -16.92 5.27
CA GLU A 381 -1.35 -17.63 5.99
C GLU A 381 -1.70 -19.11 6.05
N ILE A 382 -0.82 -19.97 5.53
CA ILE A 382 -0.96 -21.42 5.53
C ILE A 382 0.16 -22.00 6.37
N LYS A 383 -0.19 -22.58 7.52
CA LYS A 383 0.75 -23.25 8.41
C LYS A 383 0.52 -24.75 8.38
N ALA A 384 1.54 -25.53 8.06
CA ALA A 384 1.54 -26.97 8.15
C ALA A 384 2.28 -27.42 9.41
N THR A 385 1.67 -28.32 10.18
CA THR A 385 2.27 -28.93 11.37
C THR A 385 2.21 -30.45 11.26
N GLY A 386 3.33 -31.12 11.54
CA GLY A 386 3.45 -32.58 11.58
C GLY A 386 4.71 -33.01 12.31
N ASP A 387 4.99 -34.32 12.33
CA ASP A 387 6.14 -34.91 13.05
C ASP A 387 7.50 -34.36 12.60
N GLY A 388 7.58 -33.85 11.37
CA GLY A 388 8.77 -33.21 10.80
C GLY A 388 8.91 -31.72 11.12
N GLY A 389 8.14 -31.19 12.08
CA GLY A 389 8.15 -29.78 12.46
C GLY A 389 7.02 -28.96 11.80
N GLU A 390 7.27 -27.66 11.62
CA GLU A 390 6.32 -26.71 11.06
C GLU A 390 6.85 -26.08 9.76
N ALA A 391 5.96 -25.90 8.78
CA ALA A 391 6.21 -25.12 7.57
C ALA A 391 5.13 -24.05 7.41
N LYS A 392 5.49 -22.95 6.74
CA LYS A 392 4.60 -21.81 6.57
C LYS A 392 4.74 -21.20 5.19
N GLU A 393 3.61 -20.93 4.55
CA GLU A 393 3.51 -20.22 3.27
C GLU A 393 2.52 -19.05 3.38
N LEU A 394 2.79 -17.98 2.65
CA LEU A 394 1.95 -16.78 2.63
C LEU A 394 1.52 -16.47 1.20
N VAL A 395 0.21 -16.33 0.98
CA VAL A 395 -0.36 -15.98 -0.32
C VAL A 395 -1.03 -14.62 -0.25
N GLY A 396 -0.35 -13.59 -0.75
CA GLY A 396 -0.94 -12.26 -0.89
C GLY A 396 -1.94 -12.20 -2.04
N PHE A 397 -2.99 -11.40 -1.86
CA PHE A 397 -3.96 -11.04 -2.90
C PHE A 397 -4.63 -9.70 -2.60
N ARG A 398 -5.29 -9.13 -3.61
CA ARG A 398 -6.06 -7.90 -3.52
C ARG A 398 -7.52 -8.16 -3.92
N VAL A 399 -8.43 -7.61 -3.13
CA VAL A 399 -9.86 -7.55 -3.45
C VAL A 399 -10.15 -6.17 -4.05
N MET A 400 -10.73 -6.17 -5.25
CA MET A 400 -11.15 -4.98 -5.98
C MET A 400 -12.56 -4.56 -5.54
N GLY A 401 -12.78 -3.24 -5.56
CA GLY A 401 -14.04 -2.59 -5.18
C GLY A 401 -15.11 -2.67 -6.25
#